data_AF-A0A0A2VVB2-F1
#
_entry.id   AF-A0A0A2VVB2-F1
#
_cell.length_a   1.000
_cell.length_b   1.000
_cell.length_c   1.000
_cell.angle_alpha   90.00
_cell.angle_beta   90.00
_cell.angle_gamma   90.00
#
_symmetry.space_group_name_H-M   'P 1'
#
loop_
_entity.id
_entity.type
_entity.pdbx_description
1 polymer ?
#
loop_
_entity_poly.entity_id
_entity_poly.type
_entity_poly.pdbx_seq_one_letter_code
_entity_poly.pdbx_strand_id
1 'polypeptide(L)'
;MFSPAPPPLRMGRQRHLRHWTIHRAWQLFRRQQHEAQHKERSRMQAGMWNACEELRTVNGPGNRGEGYLYRVAMDKEGLWDGHAIPIEYARMQTETPAVEAWNHEWKR
;
A
#
# COMPACT_ATOMS: atom_id res chain seq x y z
N MET A 1 -32.18 -22.65 -17.38
CA MET A 1 -32.49 -21.85 -18.59
C MET A 1 -31.89 -20.47 -18.38
N PHE A 2 -30.73 -20.17 -18.98
CA PHE A 2 -30.13 -18.84 -18.85
C PHE A 2 -30.86 -17.88 -19.81
N SER A 3 -31.50 -16.85 -19.26
CA SER A 3 -32.04 -15.77 -20.09
C SER A 3 -30.88 -15.11 -20.85
N PRO A 4 -31.05 -14.73 -22.12
CA PRO A 4 -30.05 -13.93 -22.81
C PRO A 4 -29.79 -12.63 -22.06
N ALA A 5 -28.56 -12.12 -22.18
CA ALA A 5 -28.18 -10.85 -21.56
C ALA A 5 -29.12 -9.72 -22.03
N PRO A 6 -29.47 -8.78 -21.14
CA PRO A 6 -30.29 -7.66 -21.52
C PRO A 6 -29.60 -6.80 -22.60
N PRO A 7 -30.37 -6.09 -23.43
CA PRO A 7 -29.81 -5.22 -24.47
C PRO A 7 -29.00 -4.06 -23.86
N PRO A 8 -28.08 -3.46 -24.63
CA PRO A 8 -27.28 -2.34 -24.16
C PRO A 8 -28.15 -1.12 -23.81
N LEU A 9 -27.68 -0.36 -22.81
CA LEU A 9 -28.37 0.83 -22.31
C LEU A 9 -28.50 1.89 -23.41
N ARG A 10 -29.75 2.29 -23.70
CA ARG A 10 -30.06 3.45 -24.55
C ARG A 10 -30.43 4.63 -23.65
N MET A 11 -29.71 5.74 -23.77
CA MET A 11 -29.91 6.93 -22.95
C MET A 11 -30.30 8.12 -23.83
N GLY A 12 -31.30 8.89 -23.41
CA GLY A 12 -31.55 10.21 -24.00
C GLY A 12 -30.43 11.19 -23.68
N ARG A 13 -30.32 12.28 -24.46
CA ARG A 13 -29.19 13.24 -24.40
C ARG A 13 -28.86 13.74 -22.98
N GLN A 14 -29.84 14.22 -22.21
CA GLN A 14 -29.59 14.75 -20.86
C GLN A 14 -29.20 13.66 -19.85
N ARG A 15 -29.64 12.42 -20.04
CA ARG A 15 -29.19 11.29 -19.21
C ARG A 15 -27.74 10.91 -19.56
N HIS A 16 -27.42 10.87 -20.85
CA HIS A 16 -26.07 10.60 -21.34
C HIS A 16 -25.06 11.65 -20.85
N LEU A 17 -25.39 12.95 -20.95
CA LEU A 17 -24.51 14.02 -20.48
C LEU A 17 -24.26 13.95 -18.97
N ARG A 18 -25.29 13.71 -18.15
CA ARG A 18 -25.12 13.51 -16.70
C ARG A 18 -24.19 12.33 -16.40
N HIS A 19 -24.40 11.20 -17.08
CA HIS A 19 -23.56 10.02 -16.92
C HIS A 19 -22.10 10.30 -17.32
N TRP A 20 -21.89 11.00 -18.45
CA TRP A 20 -20.57 11.38 -18.92
C TRP A 20 -19.85 12.28 -17.90
N THR A 21 -20.53 13.28 -17.34
CA THR A 21 -19.93 14.16 -16.32
C THR A 21 -19.52 13.39 -15.07
N ILE A 22 -20.38 12.50 -14.56
CA ILE A 22 -20.05 11.63 -13.40
C ILE A 22 -18.86 10.74 -13.73
N HIS A 23 -18.84 10.13 -14.92
CA HIS A 23 -17.75 9.28 -15.36
C HIS A 23 -16.42 10.02 -15.42
N ARG A 24 -16.40 11.24 -15.97
CA ARG A 24 -15.19 12.07 -16.04
C ARG A 24 -14.73 12.55 -14.66
N ALA A 25 -15.66 12.94 -13.80
CA ALA A 25 -15.34 13.29 -12.41
C ALA A 25 -14.72 12.10 -11.66
N TRP A 26 -15.25 10.89 -11.85
CA TRP A 26 -14.69 9.67 -11.27
C TRP A 26 -13.29 9.34 -11.79
N GLN A 27 -13.05 9.48 -13.11
CA GLN A 27 -11.72 9.30 -13.68
C GLN A 27 -10.71 10.30 -13.09
N LEU A 28 -11.11 11.57 -12.94
CA LEU A 28 -10.28 12.60 -12.33
C LEU A 28 -9.96 12.28 -10.87
N PHE A 29 -10.97 11.91 -10.07
CA PHE A 29 -10.79 11.50 -8.68
C PHE A 29 -9.81 10.33 -8.57
N ARG A 30 -10.00 9.27 -9.37
CA ARG A 30 -9.08 8.12 -9.38
C ARG A 30 -7.65 8.52 -9.71
N ARG A 31 -7.46 9.43 -10.69
CA ARG A 31 -6.12 9.94 -11.03
C ARG A 31 -5.48 10.64 -9.83
N GLN A 32 -6.22 11.52 -9.16
CA GLN A 32 -5.73 12.22 -7.96
C GLN A 32 -5.35 11.24 -6.83
N GLN A 33 -6.16 10.20 -6.60
CA GLN A 33 -5.84 9.15 -5.62
C GLN A 33 -4.55 8.40 -5.97
N HIS A 34 -4.37 8.02 -7.23
CA HIS A 34 -3.14 7.36 -7.69
C HIS A 34 -1.91 8.27 -7.58
N GLU A 35 -2.04 9.54 -7.95
CA GLU A 35 -0.98 10.55 -7.81
C GLU A 35 -0.59 10.75 -6.34
N ALA A 36 -1.56 10.84 -5.43
CA ALA A 36 -1.31 10.95 -4.00
C ALA A 36 -0.57 9.71 -3.45
N GLN A 37 -1.04 8.50 -3.77
CA GLN A 37 -0.38 7.26 -3.37
C GLN A 37 1.03 7.13 -3.98
N HIS A 38 1.23 7.58 -5.21
CA HIS A 38 2.55 7.58 -5.84
C HIS A 38 3.50 8.55 -5.15
N LYS A 39 3.04 9.78 -4.89
CA LYS A 39 3.81 10.80 -4.17
C LYS A 39 4.22 10.31 -2.78
N GLU A 40 3.32 9.67 -2.06
CA GLU A 40 3.61 9.17 -0.72
C GLU A 40 4.62 8.01 -0.74
N ARG A 41 4.48 7.07 -1.69
CA ARG A 41 5.49 6.02 -1.91
C ARG A 41 6.85 6.59 -2.25
N SER A 42 6.93 7.60 -3.12
CA SER A 42 8.17 8.30 -3.45
C SER A 42 8.77 9.01 -2.23
N ARG A 43 7.95 9.63 -1.38
CA ARG A 43 8.40 10.27 -0.12
C ARG A 43 9.00 9.24 0.83
N MET A 44 8.31 8.11 1.05
CA MET A 44 8.82 7.03 1.89
C MET A 44 10.13 6.46 1.34
N GLN A 45 10.20 6.23 0.02
CA GLN A 45 11.41 5.73 -0.64
C GLN A 45 12.60 6.70 -0.50
N ALA A 46 12.37 8.00 -0.68
CA ALA A 46 13.41 9.01 -0.49
C ALA A 46 13.90 9.06 0.97
N GLY A 47 12.99 8.96 1.94
CA GLY A 47 13.34 8.88 3.36
C GLY A 47 14.17 7.65 3.71
N MET A 48 13.77 6.47 3.20
CA MET A 48 14.53 5.23 3.35
C MET A 48 15.91 5.32 2.70
N TRP A 49 15.99 5.90 1.49
CA TRP A 49 17.26 6.09 0.78
C TRP A 49 18.22 6.99 1.56
N ASN A 50 17.77 8.17 2.01
CA ASN A 50 18.57 9.08 2.81
C ASN A 50 19.12 8.39 4.07
N ALA A 51 18.26 7.67 4.81
CA ALA A 51 18.66 6.96 6.02
C ALA A 51 19.70 5.85 5.72
N CYS A 52 19.56 5.15 4.60
CA CYS A 52 20.51 4.12 4.19
C CYS A 52 21.85 4.70 3.74
N GLU A 53 21.86 5.86 3.07
CA GLU A 53 23.11 6.54 2.71
C GLU A 53 23.88 7.01 3.94
N GLU A 54 23.19 7.57 4.93
CA GLU A 54 23.82 7.90 6.22
C GLU A 54 24.36 6.62 6.89
N LEU A 55 23.58 5.54 6.91
CA LEU A 55 24.01 4.27 7.51
C LEU A 55 25.24 3.66 6.82
N ARG A 56 25.48 4.01 5.56
CA ARG A 56 26.63 3.52 4.77
C ARG A 56 27.95 4.14 5.22
N THR A 57 27.92 5.39 5.71
CA THR A 57 29.09 6.14 6.17
C THR A 57 29.28 6.09 7.68
N VAL A 58 28.26 5.64 8.43
CA VAL A 58 28.35 5.45 9.87
C VAL A 58 29.37 4.36 10.22
N ASN A 59 30.23 4.69 11.19
CA ASN A 59 31.15 3.77 11.84
C ASN A 59 30.56 3.28 13.18
N GLY A 60 30.75 2.00 13.51
CA GLY A 60 30.25 1.39 14.75
C GLY A 60 29.02 0.49 14.59
N PRO A 61 28.43 -0.01 15.70
CA PRO A 61 28.79 0.24 17.10
C PRO A 61 30.04 -0.55 17.56
N GLY A 62 30.86 0.05 18.41
CA GLY A 62 32.10 -0.56 18.94
C GLY A 62 33.18 -0.71 17.86
N ASN A 63 33.81 -1.88 17.77
CA ASN A 63 34.91 -2.15 16.84
C ASN A 63 34.44 -2.55 15.42
N ARG A 64 33.15 -2.35 15.11
CA ARG A 64 32.61 -2.67 13.78
C ARG A 64 32.95 -1.54 12.83
N GLY A 65 33.60 -1.87 11.70
CA GLY A 65 34.01 -0.90 10.70
C GLY A 65 32.85 -0.23 9.97
N GLU A 66 33.19 0.80 9.21
CA GLU A 66 32.26 1.62 8.43
C GLU A 66 31.31 0.80 7.55
N GLY A 67 30.04 1.22 7.53
CA GLY A 67 28.99 0.62 6.71
C GLY A 67 28.61 -0.81 7.11
N TYR A 68 29.07 -1.30 8.27
CA TYR A 68 28.68 -2.62 8.77
C TYR A 68 27.16 -2.73 8.91
N LEU A 69 26.53 -1.74 9.56
CA LEU A 69 25.08 -1.73 9.77
C LEU A 69 24.31 -1.69 8.45
N TYR A 70 24.81 -0.94 7.46
CA TYR A 70 24.24 -0.89 6.13
C TYR A 70 24.26 -2.27 5.45
N ARG A 71 25.40 -2.98 5.50
CA ARG A 71 25.50 -4.34 4.91
C ARG A 71 24.52 -5.31 5.55
N VAL A 72 24.36 -5.26 6.87
CA VAL A 72 23.38 -6.09 7.60
C VAL A 72 21.95 -5.72 7.23
N ALA A 73 21.61 -4.42 7.16
CA ALA A 73 20.26 -3.97 6.82
C ALA A 73 19.85 -4.31 5.37
N MET A 74 20.83 -4.45 4.47
CA MET A 74 20.57 -4.81 3.07
C MET A 74 20.38 -6.31 2.87
N ASP A 75 20.66 -7.14 3.87
CA ASP A 75 20.43 -8.57 3.82
C ASP A 75 18.94 -8.88 3.58
N LYS A 76 18.67 -9.93 2.82
CA LYS A 76 17.32 -10.37 2.43
C LYS A 76 16.96 -11.74 2.98
N GLU A 77 17.72 -12.22 3.96
CA GLU A 77 17.42 -13.44 4.70
C GLU A 77 15.97 -13.43 5.22
N GLY A 78 15.24 -14.52 4.99
CA GLY A 78 13.85 -14.70 5.42
C GLY A 78 12.80 -13.86 4.69
N LEU A 79 13.18 -12.95 3.78
CA LEU A 79 12.22 -12.06 3.10
C LEU A 79 11.37 -12.78 2.05
N TRP A 80 11.93 -13.78 1.40
CA TRP A 80 11.27 -14.52 0.30
C TRP A 80 10.59 -15.81 0.78
N ASP A 81 10.69 -16.11 2.07
CA ASP A 81 10.10 -17.29 2.67
C ASP A 81 8.58 -17.11 2.85
N GLY A 82 7.84 -18.22 2.91
CA GLY A 82 6.38 -18.20 3.11
C GLY A 82 5.92 -17.57 4.44
N HIS A 83 6.86 -17.29 5.35
CA HIS A 83 6.61 -16.69 6.67
C HIS A 83 7.14 -15.25 6.80
N ALA A 84 7.59 -14.62 5.72
CA ALA A 84 8.16 -13.27 5.74
C ALA A 84 7.20 -12.19 6.28
N ILE A 85 5.89 -12.36 6.04
CA ILE A 85 4.84 -11.48 6.55
C ILE A 85 3.97 -12.30 7.51
N PRO A 86 3.88 -11.93 8.80
CA PRO A 86 3.01 -12.63 9.75
C PRO A 86 1.55 -12.60 9.30
N ILE A 87 0.90 -13.77 9.22
CA ILE A 87 -0.50 -13.90 8.76
C ILE A 87 -1.48 -13.11 9.65
N GLU A 88 -1.14 -12.93 10.93
CA GLU A 88 -1.91 -12.14 11.88
C GLU A 88 -1.95 -10.65 11.53
N TYR A 89 -0.91 -10.13 10.86
CA TYR A 89 -0.85 -8.74 10.39
C TYR A 89 -1.50 -8.57 9.02
N ALA A 90 -1.54 -9.61 8.18
CA ALA A 90 -2.15 -9.58 6.84
C ALA A 90 -3.70 -9.50 6.85
N ARG A 91 -4.31 -9.04 7.95
CA ARG A 91 -5.77 -8.89 8.10
C ARG A 91 -6.30 -7.77 7.20
N MET A 92 -7.38 -8.06 6.49
CA MET A 92 -8.05 -7.08 5.64
C MET A 92 -8.85 -6.08 6.48
N GLN A 93 -8.99 -4.86 5.97
CA GLN A 93 -9.88 -3.86 6.55
C GLN A 93 -11.35 -4.29 6.39
N THR A 94 -12.15 -3.97 7.40
CA THR A 94 -13.59 -4.28 7.45
C THR A 94 -14.39 -2.98 7.54
N GLU A 95 -15.63 -2.98 7.02
CA GLU A 95 -16.50 -1.79 7.05
C GLU A 95 -16.92 -1.39 8.47
N THR A 96 -17.07 -2.36 9.38
CA THR A 96 -17.35 -2.14 10.80
C THR A 96 -16.40 -2.97 11.65
N PRO A 97 -15.98 -2.47 12.83
CA PRO A 97 -15.07 -3.20 13.68
C PRO A 97 -15.73 -4.47 14.24
N ALA A 98 -14.91 -5.42 14.67
CA ALA A 98 -15.37 -6.58 15.44
C ALA A 98 -15.89 -6.13 16.83
N VAL A 99 -16.64 -7.03 17.49
CA VAL A 99 -17.12 -6.82 18.87
C VAL A 99 -15.95 -6.48 19.81
N GLU A 100 -14.84 -7.20 19.66
CA GLU A 100 -13.56 -6.85 20.26
C GLU A 100 -12.62 -6.36 19.15
N ALA A 101 -12.40 -5.05 19.09
CA ALA A 101 -11.59 -4.43 18.04
C ALA A 101 -10.08 -4.71 18.20
N TRP A 102 -9.62 -4.85 19.45
CA TRP A 102 -8.21 -5.07 19.78
C TRP A 102 -8.07 -5.88 21.06
N ASN A 103 -7.23 -6.92 21.00
CA ASN A 103 -6.93 -7.76 22.16
C ASN A 103 -5.82 -7.10 22.99
N HIS A 104 -6.21 -6.44 24.09
CA HIS A 104 -5.28 -5.82 25.04
C HIS A 104 -4.61 -6.82 25.99
N GLU A 105 -5.11 -8.05 26.06
CA GLU A 105 -4.62 -9.10 26.95
C GLU A 105 -3.60 -10.03 26.28
N TRP A 106 -3.15 -9.71 25.06
CA TRP A 106 -2.17 -10.52 24.33
C TRP A 106 -0.89 -10.74 25.17
N LYS A 107 -0.46 -12.00 25.27
CA LYS A 107 0.77 -12.43 25.96
C LYS A 107 1.68 -13.16 24.99
N ARG A 108 2.99 -12.97 25.16
CA ARG A 108 4.06 -13.59 24.36
C ARG A 108 4.27 -15.04 24.73
#